data_AF-A0A377PP98-F1
#
_entry.id   AF-A0A377PP98-F1
#
_cell.length_a   1.000
_cell.length_b   1.000
_cell.length_c   1.000
_cell.angle_alpha   90.00
_cell.angle_beta   90.00
_cell.angle_gamma   90.00
#
_symmetry.space_group_name_H-M   'P 1'
#
loop_
_entity.id
_entity.type
_entity.pdbx_description
1 polymer ?
#
loop_
_entity_poly.entity_id
_entity_poly.type
_entity_poly.pdbx_seq_one_letter_code
_entity_poly.pdbx_strand_id
1 'polypeptide(L)'
;MSGCKSCGTCGDGHFNPVLSGDDGALKRALYKSMGHTDEQLRRPVIAVVNSYTNATAGHADLNDLTAEVLKGIDEAGGVGMVFGTIAPCDGIAEGHLGMRYILAAREVITSSIEVMMRAHRFDGMVLLGSCDKIVPAMLMAAARLDIPAILVNGGPMYPAEYHGKHWDGNIVTEAIGWKKRGEIDEAEFRHIEDIAEPGPVPAPCMARPIRCAVSQRC
;
A
#
# COMPACT_ATOMS: atom_id res chain seq x y z
N MET A 1 44.12 23.18 -15.03
CA MET A 1 43.34 21.92 -15.12
C MET A 1 41.86 22.32 -15.03
N SER A 2 41.28 22.69 -16.18
CA SER A 2 40.20 21.93 -16.83
C SER A 2 38.97 21.86 -15.92
N GLY A 3 38.09 22.87 -15.93
CA GLY A 3 37.21 23.10 -17.08
C GLY A 3 36.13 22.03 -17.14
N CYS A 4 35.34 21.89 -16.06
CA CYS A 4 34.14 21.05 -16.09
C CYS A 4 33.05 21.80 -16.88
N LYS A 5 32.99 21.51 -18.18
CA LYS A 5 31.83 21.75 -19.05
C LYS A 5 31.17 20.40 -19.29
N SER A 6 30.29 19.95 -18.40
CA SER A 6 29.39 18.81 -18.67
C SER A 6 28.33 18.60 -17.58
N CYS A 7 27.19 19.29 -17.72
CA CYS A 7 25.81 18.89 -17.40
C CYS A 7 25.00 20.14 -17.03
N GLY A 8 23.84 20.35 -17.68
CA GLY A 8 22.96 21.50 -17.46
C GLY A 8 22.13 21.43 -16.18
N THR A 9 22.68 20.91 -15.08
CA THR A 9 21.93 20.61 -13.83
C THR A 9 22.61 21.19 -12.58
N CYS A 10 23.34 22.29 -12.71
CA CYS A 10 23.79 23.07 -11.55
C CYS A 10 22.67 24.02 -11.07
N GLY A 11 21.45 23.51 -10.84
CA GLY A 11 20.35 24.29 -10.29
C GLY A 11 20.37 24.22 -8.77
N ASP A 12 20.60 25.34 -8.10
CA ASP A 12 20.27 25.74 -6.70
C ASP A 12 20.39 24.72 -5.56
N GLY A 13 21.03 23.57 -5.79
CA GLY A 13 21.16 22.45 -4.87
C GLY A 13 19.90 21.59 -4.65
N HIS A 14 18.82 21.75 -5.44
CA HIS A 14 17.57 20.98 -5.26
C HIS A 14 17.46 19.87 -6.31
N PHE A 15 17.16 18.64 -5.86
CA PHE A 15 16.93 17.51 -6.76
C PHE A 15 15.67 17.69 -7.61
N ASN A 16 14.57 18.13 -6.98
CA ASN A 16 13.28 18.30 -7.63
C ASN A 16 13.17 19.68 -8.32
N PRO A 17 12.88 19.74 -9.64
CA PRO A 17 12.76 21.01 -10.36
C PRO A 17 11.65 21.94 -9.84
N VAL A 18 10.55 21.39 -9.30
CA VAL A 18 9.43 22.20 -8.78
C VAL A 18 9.81 22.96 -7.51
N LEU A 19 10.82 22.47 -6.79
CA LEU A 19 11.36 23.08 -5.58
C LEU A 19 12.55 23.99 -5.86
N SER A 20 13.04 24.07 -7.09
CA SER A 20 14.19 24.88 -7.48
C SER A 20 13.80 26.34 -7.72
N GLY A 21 14.76 27.26 -7.60
CA GLY A 21 14.61 28.68 -7.91
C GLY A 21 13.65 29.46 -7.02
N ASP A 22 13.44 30.72 -7.40
CA ASP A 22 12.47 31.62 -6.75
C ASP A 22 11.03 31.16 -6.99
N ASP A 23 10.74 30.57 -8.16
CA ASP A 23 9.43 30.00 -8.51
C ASP A 23 9.03 28.82 -7.60
N GLY A 24 10.01 28.13 -7.02
CA GLY A 24 9.83 27.06 -6.04
C GLY A 24 9.52 27.56 -4.63
N ALA A 25 9.70 28.85 -4.33
CA ALA A 25 9.64 29.39 -2.96
C ALA A 25 8.28 29.16 -2.28
N LEU A 26 7.17 29.32 -3.01
CA LEU A 26 5.83 29.05 -2.46
C LEU A 26 5.67 27.57 -2.07
N LYS A 27 6.16 26.65 -2.91
CA LYS A 27 6.04 25.21 -2.66
C LYS A 27 6.89 24.82 -1.45
N ARG A 28 8.12 25.35 -1.38
CA ARG A 28 8.98 25.17 -0.19
C ARG A 28 8.33 25.74 1.06
N ALA A 29 7.68 26.91 0.99
CA ALA A 29 6.97 27.49 2.14
C ALA A 29 5.83 26.60 2.65
N LEU A 30 5.04 26.00 1.74
CA LEU A 30 4.00 25.05 2.09
C LEU A 30 4.58 23.80 2.77
N TYR A 31 5.64 23.22 2.23
CA TYR A 31 6.29 22.07 2.88
C TYR A 31 6.92 22.45 4.24
N LYS A 32 7.53 23.63 4.36
CA LYS A 32 8.07 24.12 5.63
C LYS A 32 7.00 24.33 6.69
N SER A 33 5.78 24.76 6.31
CA SER A 33 4.67 24.88 7.27
C SER A 33 4.23 23.53 7.87
N MET A 34 4.59 22.42 7.21
CA MET A 34 4.37 21.06 7.71
C MET A 34 5.60 20.50 8.46
N GLY A 35 6.66 21.29 8.66
CA GLY A 35 7.85 20.92 9.42
C GLY A 35 9.04 20.45 8.60
N HIS A 36 8.99 20.49 7.26
CA HIS A 36 10.14 20.13 6.43
C HIS A 36 11.26 21.18 6.49
N THR A 37 12.51 20.75 6.54
CA THR A 37 13.68 21.65 6.55
C THR A 37 14.18 21.96 5.14
N ASP A 38 14.96 23.03 4.98
CA ASP A 38 15.62 23.34 3.70
C ASP A 38 16.57 22.24 3.23
N GLU A 39 17.21 21.53 4.15
CA GLU A 39 18.08 20.40 3.81
C GLU A 39 17.27 19.23 3.24
N GLN A 40 16.16 18.90 3.88
CA GLN A 40 15.24 17.86 3.41
C GLN A 40 14.70 18.19 2.01
N LEU A 41 14.27 19.42 1.78
CA LEU A 41 13.68 19.81 0.49
C LEU A 41 14.67 19.85 -0.68
N ARG A 42 15.97 19.74 -0.41
CA ARG A 42 17.00 19.58 -1.46
C ARG A 42 17.16 18.12 -1.92
N ARG A 43 16.76 17.16 -1.09
CA ARG A 43 16.85 15.72 -1.35
C ARG A 43 15.75 15.26 -2.33
N PRO A 44 15.87 14.07 -2.94
CA PRO A 44 14.78 13.48 -3.74
C PRO A 44 13.51 13.30 -2.89
N VAL A 45 12.36 13.71 -3.43
CA VAL A 45 11.07 13.61 -2.74
C VAL A 45 10.33 12.37 -3.21
N ILE A 46 10.17 11.41 -2.31
CA ILE A 46 9.59 10.10 -2.59
C ILE A 46 8.18 10.04 -2.00
N ALA A 47 7.20 9.76 -2.86
CA ALA A 47 5.83 9.56 -2.40
C ALA A 47 5.68 8.18 -1.75
N VAL A 48 4.97 8.10 -0.63
CA VAL A 48 4.58 6.83 -0.02
C VAL A 48 3.07 6.72 -0.08
N VAL A 49 2.59 5.89 -1.00
CA VAL A 49 1.17 5.65 -1.24
C VAL A 49 0.70 4.58 -0.28
N ASN A 50 -0.10 4.96 0.70
CA ASN A 50 -0.62 4.06 1.72
C ASN A 50 -2.11 3.79 1.48
N SER A 51 -2.48 2.52 1.43
CA SER A 51 -3.88 2.09 1.32
C SER A 51 -4.48 1.67 2.66
N TYR A 52 -3.90 2.10 3.78
CA TYR A 52 -4.38 1.84 5.12
C TYR A 52 -5.86 2.20 5.30
N THR A 53 -6.57 1.30 5.98
CA THR A 53 -7.91 1.55 6.51
C THR A 53 -8.16 0.60 7.68
N ASN A 54 -8.92 1.08 8.68
CA ASN A 54 -9.41 0.23 9.76
C ASN A 54 -10.67 -0.57 9.38
N ALA A 55 -11.14 -0.45 8.13
CA ALA A 55 -12.31 -1.16 7.62
C ALA A 55 -11.97 -2.45 6.86
N THR A 56 -10.68 -2.72 6.60
CA THR A 56 -10.20 -3.87 5.81
C THR A 56 -9.02 -4.52 6.52
N ALA A 57 -9.17 -5.77 6.94
CA ALA A 57 -8.17 -6.49 7.76
C ALA A 57 -6.78 -6.52 7.11
N GLY A 58 -6.69 -6.80 5.80
CA GLY A 58 -5.40 -6.86 5.09
C GLY A 58 -4.66 -5.52 4.97
N HIS A 59 -5.28 -4.41 5.42
CA HIS A 59 -4.77 -3.05 5.30
C HIS A 59 -4.60 -2.35 6.66
N ALA A 60 -4.99 -3.00 7.76
CA ALA A 60 -4.97 -2.42 9.10
C ALA A 60 -3.55 -2.09 9.59
N ASP A 61 -2.54 -2.86 9.17
CA ASP A 61 -1.16 -2.73 9.68
C ASP A 61 -0.24 -1.94 8.74
N LEU A 62 -0.77 -1.40 7.63
CA LEU A 62 0.06 -0.70 6.63
C LEU A 62 0.69 0.59 7.17
N ASN A 63 0.16 1.16 8.26
CA ASN A 63 0.78 2.32 8.91
C ASN A 63 2.13 1.97 9.56
N ASP A 64 2.25 0.79 10.16
CA ASP A 64 3.52 0.35 10.76
C ASP A 64 4.57 0.13 9.68
N LEU A 65 4.16 -0.50 8.57
CA LEU A 65 5.01 -0.66 7.40
C LEU A 65 5.41 0.69 6.77
N THR A 66 4.48 1.66 6.76
CA THR A 66 4.76 3.03 6.30
C THR A 66 5.88 3.66 7.14
N ALA A 67 5.85 3.49 8.46
CA ALA A 67 6.89 4.03 9.33
C ALA A 67 8.28 3.45 9.02
N GLU A 68 8.38 2.15 8.76
CA GLU A 68 9.64 1.50 8.37
C GLU A 68 10.13 1.96 6.99
N VAL A 69 9.20 2.11 6.03
CA VAL A 69 9.53 2.66 4.70
C VAL A 69 10.06 4.09 4.79
N LEU A 70 9.46 4.94 5.61
CA LEU A 70 9.91 6.32 5.81
C LEU A 70 11.33 6.38 6.39
N LYS A 71 11.64 5.51 7.37
CA LYS A 71 13.01 5.38 7.91
C LYS A 71 14.00 4.99 6.81
N GLY A 72 13.68 3.96 6.02
CA GLY A 72 14.54 3.52 4.92
C GLY A 72 14.77 4.60 3.86
N ILE A 73 13.75 5.42 3.56
CA ILE A 73 13.88 6.55 2.63
C ILE A 73 14.82 7.62 3.20
N ASP A 74 14.67 7.97 4.48
CA ASP A 74 15.51 9.00 5.13
C ASP A 74 16.98 8.53 5.25
N GLU A 75 17.21 7.26 5.61
CA GLU A 75 18.54 6.64 5.66
C GLU A 75 19.23 6.61 4.28
N ALA A 76 18.45 6.43 3.21
CA ALA A 76 18.94 6.49 1.83
C ALA A 76 19.16 7.93 1.32
N GLY A 77 18.88 8.95 2.14
CA GLY A 77 19.07 10.36 1.79
C GLY A 77 17.92 10.96 0.97
N GLY A 78 16.74 10.33 0.98
CA GLY A 78 15.50 10.88 0.41
C GLY A 78 14.62 11.55 1.46
N VAL A 79 13.48 12.09 1.03
CA VAL A 79 12.41 12.57 1.92
C VAL A 79 11.10 11.90 1.53
N GLY A 80 10.54 11.13 2.46
CA GLY A 80 9.25 10.47 2.27
C GLY A 80 8.08 11.40 2.55
N MET A 81 7.11 11.44 1.64
CA MET A 81 5.84 12.15 1.82
C MET A 81 4.67 11.17 1.64
N VAL A 82 3.87 10.99 2.68
CA VAL A 82 2.80 9.99 2.70
C VAL A 82 1.49 10.57 2.19
N PHE A 83 0.76 9.81 1.37
CA PHE A 83 -0.65 10.09 1.10
C PHE A 83 -1.47 8.81 1.00
N GLY A 84 -2.78 8.94 1.22
CA GLY A 84 -3.72 7.83 1.28
C GLY A 84 -4.42 7.54 -0.05
N THR A 85 -4.80 6.29 -0.27
CA THR A 85 -5.81 5.88 -1.27
C THR A 85 -6.87 4.96 -0.66
N ILE A 86 -8.01 4.80 -1.33
CA ILE A 86 -9.11 3.94 -0.86
C ILE A 86 -8.75 2.46 -0.96
N ALA A 87 -9.37 1.64 -0.10
CA ALA A 87 -9.12 0.20 -0.03
C ALA A 87 -10.40 -0.60 0.31
N PRO A 88 -11.39 -0.69 -0.60
CA PRO A 88 -12.57 -1.51 -0.37
C PRO A 88 -12.20 -3.01 -0.33
N CYS A 89 -12.91 -3.78 0.49
CA CYS A 89 -12.65 -5.20 0.69
C CYS A 89 -13.66 -6.06 -0.09
N ASP A 90 -13.17 -6.95 -0.95
CA ASP A 90 -13.97 -7.92 -1.70
C ASP A 90 -14.78 -8.81 -0.76
N GLY A 91 -14.16 -9.35 0.31
CA GLY A 91 -14.82 -10.25 1.26
C GLY A 91 -15.94 -9.58 2.07
N ILE A 92 -15.84 -8.27 2.35
CA ILE A 92 -16.92 -7.53 3.01
C ILE A 92 -18.03 -7.19 2.02
N ALA A 93 -17.67 -6.87 0.77
CA ALA A 93 -18.63 -6.50 -0.27
C ALA A 93 -19.39 -7.69 -0.86
N GLU A 94 -18.90 -8.91 -0.61
CA GLU A 94 -19.47 -10.15 -1.11
C GLU A 94 -20.93 -10.33 -0.63
N GLY A 95 -21.79 -10.85 -1.51
CA GLY A 95 -23.19 -11.15 -1.17
C GLY A 95 -24.15 -9.95 -1.18
N HIS A 96 -23.70 -8.72 -1.48
CA HIS A 96 -24.60 -7.56 -1.62
C HIS A 96 -24.23 -6.62 -2.78
N LEU A 97 -25.00 -5.54 -2.94
CA LEU A 97 -24.83 -4.58 -4.05
C LEU A 97 -23.45 -3.90 -4.10
N GLY A 98 -22.69 -3.94 -3.01
CA GLY A 98 -21.37 -3.35 -2.90
C GLY A 98 -20.35 -3.99 -3.82
N MET A 99 -20.51 -5.28 -4.14
CA MET A 99 -19.59 -6.02 -5.03
C MET A 99 -19.44 -5.37 -6.42
N ARG A 100 -20.44 -4.60 -6.87
CA ARG A 100 -20.40 -3.86 -8.15
C ARG A 100 -19.36 -2.73 -8.17
N TYR A 101 -18.93 -2.25 -7.00
CA TYR A 101 -17.97 -1.15 -6.88
C TYR A 101 -16.52 -1.63 -6.78
N ILE A 102 -16.29 -2.91 -6.45
CA ILE A 102 -14.97 -3.46 -6.20
C ILE A 102 -14.05 -3.36 -7.42
N LEU A 103 -14.50 -3.85 -8.57
CA LEU A 103 -13.67 -3.79 -9.78
C LEU A 103 -13.49 -2.35 -10.29
N ALA A 104 -14.53 -1.53 -10.16
CA ALA A 104 -14.46 -0.11 -10.54
C ALA A 104 -13.48 0.68 -9.66
N ALA A 105 -13.34 0.31 -8.39
CA ALA A 105 -12.41 0.96 -7.47
C ALA A 105 -10.95 0.87 -7.94
N ARG A 106 -10.58 -0.15 -8.73
CA ARG A 106 -9.25 -0.26 -9.35
C ARG A 106 -8.89 0.99 -10.16
N GLU A 107 -9.80 1.49 -10.99
CA GLU A 107 -9.55 2.67 -11.80
C GLU A 107 -9.54 3.95 -10.96
N VAL A 108 -10.35 4.00 -9.89
CA VAL A 108 -10.38 5.12 -8.94
C VAL A 108 -9.06 5.22 -8.19
N ILE A 109 -8.52 4.11 -7.69
CA ILE A 109 -7.22 4.04 -7.03
C ILE A 109 -6.10 4.42 -8.00
N THR A 110 -6.15 3.91 -9.23
CA THR A 110 -5.14 4.27 -10.25
C THR A 110 -5.14 5.77 -10.50
N SER A 111 -6.34 6.35 -10.65
CA SER A 111 -6.51 7.78 -10.92
C SER A 111 -6.15 8.66 -9.72
N SER A 112 -6.45 8.23 -8.48
CA SER A 112 -6.10 8.98 -7.28
C SER A 112 -4.58 9.14 -7.12
N ILE A 113 -3.84 8.05 -7.36
CA ILE A 113 -2.38 8.03 -7.35
C ILE A 113 -1.85 8.93 -8.47
N GLU A 114 -2.37 8.79 -9.69
CA GLU A 114 -1.94 9.59 -10.83
C GLU A 114 -2.12 11.10 -10.62
N VAL A 115 -3.28 11.52 -10.07
CA VAL A 115 -3.57 12.92 -9.76
C VAL A 115 -2.53 13.48 -8.78
N MET A 116 -2.29 12.77 -7.68
CA MET A 116 -1.37 13.22 -6.65
C MET A 116 0.07 13.31 -7.17
N MET A 117 0.52 12.26 -7.88
CA MET A 117 1.87 12.19 -8.44
C MET A 117 2.13 13.28 -9.48
N ARG A 118 1.17 13.56 -10.37
CA ARG A 118 1.30 14.61 -11.38
C ARG A 118 1.23 16.02 -10.79
N ALA A 119 0.39 16.23 -9.77
CA ALA A 119 0.24 17.53 -9.12
C ALA A 119 1.49 17.92 -8.32
N HIS A 120 2.04 16.97 -7.55
CA HIS A 120 3.19 17.22 -6.68
C HIS A 120 4.55 17.00 -7.36
N ARG A 121 4.58 16.32 -8.51
CA ARG A 121 5.80 16.01 -9.27
C ARG A 121 6.86 15.32 -8.42
N PHE A 122 6.45 14.30 -7.67
CA PHE A 122 7.38 13.48 -6.88
C PHE A 122 8.40 12.77 -7.77
N ASP A 123 9.59 12.53 -7.22
CA ASP A 123 10.73 11.96 -7.94
C ASP A 123 10.68 10.41 -8.01
N GLY A 124 9.94 9.81 -7.08
CA GLY A 124 9.73 8.36 -6.99
C GLY A 124 8.50 8.05 -6.15
N MET A 125 8.08 6.79 -6.14
CA MET A 125 6.98 6.33 -5.28
C MET A 125 7.22 4.93 -4.69
N VAL A 126 6.75 4.75 -3.46
CA VAL A 126 6.59 3.46 -2.79
C VAL A 126 5.10 3.20 -2.65
N LEU A 127 4.65 2.03 -3.12
CA LEU A 127 3.25 1.64 -3.16
C LEU A 127 3.02 0.58 -2.09
N LEU A 128 2.16 0.88 -1.11
CA LEU A 128 1.85 -0.01 0.02
C LEU A 128 0.41 -0.51 -0.09
N GLY A 129 0.24 -1.78 -0.47
CA GLY A 129 -1.07 -2.42 -0.59
C GLY A 129 -1.00 -3.94 -0.66
N SER A 130 -2.08 -4.62 -0.27
CA SER A 130 -2.13 -6.09 -0.20
C SER A 130 -3.27 -6.70 -1.02
N CYS A 131 -4.49 -6.15 -0.96
CA CYS A 131 -5.68 -6.78 -1.54
C CYS A 131 -5.71 -6.84 -3.08
N ASP A 132 -6.50 -7.80 -3.58
CA ASP A 132 -6.59 -8.24 -4.98
C ASP A 132 -6.72 -7.10 -6.00
N LYS A 133 -7.64 -6.14 -5.79
CA LYS A 133 -7.84 -5.03 -6.75
C LYS A 133 -6.91 -3.84 -6.54
N ILE A 134 -6.21 -3.79 -5.41
CA ILE A 134 -5.38 -2.63 -5.03
C ILE A 134 -3.98 -2.77 -5.62
N VAL A 135 -3.38 -3.95 -5.52
CA VAL A 135 -2.08 -4.26 -6.13
C VAL A 135 -2.04 -3.93 -7.63
N PRO A 136 -2.95 -4.43 -8.49
CA PRO A 136 -2.93 -4.09 -9.91
C PRO A 136 -3.24 -2.61 -10.15
N ALA A 137 -4.08 -1.95 -9.34
CA ALA A 137 -4.31 -0.51 -9.47
C ALA A 137 -3.03 0.31 -9.24
N MET A 138 -2.28 -0.03 -8.20
CA MET A 138 -0.99 0.59 -7.89
C MET A 138 0.04 0.36 -9.00
N LEU A 139 0.13 -0.86 -9.51
CA LEU A 139 1.02 -1.18 -10.63
C LEU A 139 0.59 -0.49 -11.93
N MET A 140 -0.71 -0.35 -12.18
CA MET A 140 -1.23 0.42 -13.30
C MET A 140 -0.86 1.90 -13.19
N ALA A 141 -0.93 2.49 -11.99
CA ALA A 141 -0.50 3.87 -11.77
C ALA A 141 1.00 4.04 -12.04
N ALA A 142 1.82 3.12 -11.53
CA ALA A 142 3.26 3.11 -11.78
C ALA A 142 3.57 3.05 -13.28
N ALA A 143 2.93 2.12 -14.00
CA ALA A 143 3.12 1.96 -15.45
C ALA A 143 2.65 3.18 -16.26
N ARG A 144 1.57 3.86 -15.86
CA ARG A 144 1.06 5.07 -16.54
C ARG A 144 1.95 6.30 -16.30
N LEU A 145 2.54 6.40 -15.12
CA LEU A 145 3.35 7.54 -14.72
C LEU A 145 4.79 7.45 -15.25
N ASP A 146 5.31 6.23 -15.41
CA ASP A 146 6.70 5.97 -15.83
C ASP A 146 7.74 6.69 -14.94
N ILE A 147 7.52 6.61 -13.64
CA ILE A 147 8.36 7.18 -12.57
C ILE A 147 8.90 6.00 -11.74
N PRO A 148 10.13 6.08 -11.19
CA PRO A 148 10.68 5.03 -10.32
C PRO A 148 9.69 4.63 -9.22
N ALA A 149 9.31 3.35 -9.21
CA ALA A 149 8.29 2.82 -8.31
C ALA A 149 8.68 1.47 -7.73
N ILE A 150 8.36 1.25 -6.45
CA ILE A 150 8.47 -0.05 -5.78
C ILE A 150 7.13 -0.37 -5.13
N LEU A 151 6.63 -1.58 -5.34
CA LEU A 151 5.49 -2.13 -4.61
C LEU A 151 6.00 -2.93 -3.41
N VAL A 152 5.49 -2.60 -2.22
CA VAL A 152 5.69 -3.36 -1.01
C VAL A 152 4.33 -3.91 -0.57
N ASN A 153 4.22 -5.22 -0.61
CA ASN A 153 2.99 -5.92 -0.25
C ASN A 153 2.87 -6.04 1.28
N GLY A 154 1.66 -5.84 1.81
CA GLY A 154 1.38 -5.92 3.25
C GLY A 154 1.47 -7.32 3.86
N GLY A 155 1.68 -8.34 3.04
CA GLY A 155 1.79 -9.73 3.45
C GLY A 155 0.46 -10.48 3.45
N PRO A 156 0.51 -11.81 3.42
CA PRO A 156 -0.66 -12.67 3.55
C PRO A 156 -1.16 -12.71 4.99
N MET A 157 -2.38 -13.21 5.19
CA MET A 157 -2.85 -13.61 6.51
C MET A 157 -2.26 -14.97 6.92
N TYR A 158 -2.17 -15.24 8.23
CA TYR A 158 -1.92 -16.60 8.70
C TYR A 158 -3.12 -17.52 8.38
N PRO A 159 -2.89 -18.80 8.06
CA PRO A 159 -3.98 -19.74 7.87
C PRO A 159 -4.66 -20.04 9.20
N ALA A 160 -5.98 -20.25 9.15
CA ALA A 160 -6.73 -20.79 10.27
C ALA A 160 -6.36 -22.27 10.51
N GLU A 161 -6.43 -22.74 11.75
CA GLU A 161 -6.26 -24.14 12.09
C GLU A 161 -7.55 -24.71 12.68
N TYR A 162 -8.12 -25.71 12.03
CA TYR A 162 -9.35 -26.38 12.48
C TYR A 162 -9.24 -27.89 12.25
N HIS A 163 -9.47 -28.68 13.30
CA HIS A 163 -9.27 -30.14 13.35
C HIS A 163 -7.90 -30.60 12.80
N GLY A 164 -6.82 -29.89 13.16
CA GLY A 164 -5.45 -30.21 12.74
C GLY A 164 -5.18 -30.02 11.25
N LYS A 165 -6.04 -29.27 10.54
CA LYS A 165 -5.86 -28.87 9.15
C LYS A 165 -5.79 -27.35 9.04
N HIS A 166 -5.00 -26.88 8.08
CA HIS A 166 -4.93 -25.47 7.74
C HIS A 166 -6.03 -25.10 6.73
N TRP A 167 -6.64 -23.96 6.97
CA TRP A 167 -7.72 -23.40 6.16
C TRP A 167 -7.45 -21.94 5.82
N ASP A 168 -8.04 -21.48 4.72
CA ASP A 168 -8.21 -20.06 4.43
C ASP A 168 -9.62 -19.61 4.88
N GLY A 169 -9.96 -18.35 4.64
CA GLY A 169 -11.27 -17.78 4.95
C GLY A 169 -12.47 -18.52 4.35
N ASN A 170 -12.28 -19.34 3.31
CA ASN A 170 -13.37 -20.10 2.69
C ASN A 170 -13.97 -21.14 3.65
N ILE A 171 -13.27 -21.49 4.74
CA ILE A 171 -13.83 -22.34 5.80
C ILE A 171 -15.17 -21.81 6.32
N VAL A 172 -15.36 -20.49 6.37
CA VAL A 172 -16.63 -19.89 6.81
C VAL A 172 -17.74 -20.22 5.80
N THR A 173 -17.45 -20.08 4.51
CA THR A 173 -18.39 -20.42 3.42
C THR A 173 -18.73 -21.91 3.42
N GLU A 174 -17.76 -22.79 3.65
CA GLU A 174 -17.98 -24.23 3.80
C GLU A 174 -18.79 -24.56 5.06
N ALA A 175 -18.49 -23.90 6.18
CA ALA A 175 -19.19 -24.08 7.45
C ALA A 175 -20.66 -23.66 7.39
N ILE A 176 -21.01 -22.64 6.59
CA ILE A 176 -22.42 -22.33 6.27
C ILE A 176 -23.10 -23.56 5.64
N GLY A 177 -22.39 -24.27 4.76
CA GLY A 177 -22.84 -25.51 4.16
C GLY A 177 -23.00 -26.65 5.18
N TRP A 178 -21.98 -26.87 6.03
CA TRP A 178 -22.01 -27.87 7.11
C TRP A 178 -23.20 -27.66 8.05
N LYS A 179 -23.40 -26.41 8.48
CA LYS A 179 -24.52 -26.03 9.36
C LYS A 179 -25.88 -26.29 8.74
N LYS A 180 -26.05 -25.96 7.46
CA LYS A 180 -27.30 -26.23 6.72
C LYS A 180 -27.61 -27.73 6.59
N ARG A 181 -26.58 -28.58 6.57
CA ARG A 181 -26.72 -30.05 6.53
C ARG A 181 -26.83 -30.69 7.93
N GLY A 182 -26.71 -29.90 9.00
CA GLY A 182 -26.70 -30.39 10.37
C GLY A 182 -25.43 -31.15 10.76
N GLU A 183 -24.31 -30.92 10.05
CA GLU A 183 -23.01 -31.54 10.33
C GLU A 183 -22.27 -30.85 11.49
N ILE A 184 -22.54 -29.56 11.72
CA ILE A 184 -22.01 -28.76 12.84
C ILE A 184 -23.16 -28.01 13.53
N ASP A 185 -22.99 -27.68 14.80
CA ASP A 185 -23.95 -26.88 15.57
C ASP A 185 -23.64 -25.37 15.54
N GLU A 186 -24.48 -24.56 16.20
CA GLU A 186 -24.30 -23.11 16.27
C GLU A 186 -23.01 -22.70 17.01
N ALA A 187 -22.61 -23.47 18.02
CA ALA A 187 -21.43 -23.16 18.82
C ALA A 187 -20.16 -23.43 18.01
N GLU A 188 -20.12 -24.55 17.30
CA GLU A 188 -19.02 -24.90 16.40
C GLU A 188 -18.92 -23.94 15.22
N PHE A 189 -20.05 -23.51 14.65
CA PHE A 189 -20.05 -22.49 13.60
C PHE A 189 -19.43 -21.16 14.06
N ARG A 190 -19.79 -20.68 15.26
CA ARG A 190 -19.20 -19.47 15.85
C ARG A 190 -17.72 -19.63 16.14
N HIS A 191 -17.31 -20.81 16.60
CA HIS A 191 -15.91 -21.10 16.80
C HIS A 191 -15.11 -21.00 15.49
N ILE A 192 -15.66 -21.53 14.39
CA ILE A 192 -15.04 -21.41 13.05
C ILE A 192 -14.94 -19.94 12.64
N GLU A 193 -15.99 -19.14 12.85
CA GLU A 193 -16.00 -17.69 12.57
C GLU A 193 -14.87 -16.95 13.33
N ASP A 194 -14.68 -17.25 14.61
CA ASP A 194 -13.68 -16.60 15.46
C ASP A 194 -12.23 -16.92 15.07
N ILE A 195 -11.97 -18.07 14.43
CA ILE A 195 -10.62 -18.54 14.08
C ILE A 195 -10.27 -18.37 12.59
N ALA A 196 -11.26 -18.14 11.73
CA ALA A 196 -11.09 -18.20 10.26
C ALA A 196 -10.08 -17.18 9.72
N GLU A 197 -10.01 -16.00 10.34
CA GLU A 197 -9.17 -14.88 9.88
C GLU A 197 -8.32 -14.37 11.07
N PRO A 198 -7.24 -15.08 11.46
CA PRO A 198 -6.47 -14.83 12.69
C PRO A 198 -5.61 -13.55 12.66
N GLY A 199 -5.71 -12.75 11.59
CA GLY A 199 -5.07 -11.45 11.45
C GLY A 199 -3.75 -11.46 10.67
N PRO A 200 -3.28 -10.27 10.30
CA PRO A 200 -2.11 -10.07 9.44
C PRO A 200 -0.81 -10.63 10.03
N VAL A 201 0.11 -11.03 9.15
CA VAL A 201 1.44 -11.49 9.53
C VAL A 201 2.30 -10.29 9.95
N PRO A 202 2.91 -10.30 11.16
CA PRO A 202 3.80 -9.23 11.59
C PRO A 202 4.96 -9.01 10.62
N ALA A 203 5.35 -7.74 10.42
CA ALA A 203 6.50 -7.32 9.61
C ALA A 203 7.77 -8.21 9.69
N PRO A 204 8.23 -8.70 10.87
CA PRO A 204 9.41 -9.58 10.93
C PRO A 204 9.24 -10.95 10.25
N CYS A 205 8.01 -11.42 10.00
CA CYS A 205 7.76 -12.68 9.30
C CYS A 205 7.66 -12.52 7.76
N MET A 206 7.62 -11.29 7.23
CA MET A 206 7.57 -11.01 5.79
C MET A 206 8.88 -11.35 5.06
N ALA A 207 9.98 -11.61 5.79
CA ALA A 207 11.28 -11.99 5.24
C ALA A 207 11.36 -13.43 4.68
N ARG A 208 10.26 -14.21 4.72
CA ARG A 208 10.22 -15.52 4.06
C ARG A 208 9.83 -15.36 2.58
N PRO A 209 10.71 -15.72 1.63
CA PRO A 209 10.50 -15.43 0.22
C PRO A 209 9.29 -16.18 -0.35
N ILE A 210 8.38 -15.43 -0.98
CA ILE A 210 7.56 -15.78 -2.16
C ILE A 210 6.66 -17.05 -2.06
N ARG A 211 6.61 -17.76 -0.93
CA ARG A 211 5.85 -19.02 -0.84
C ARG A 211 4.33 -18.83 -0.65
N CYS A 212 3.85 -17.64 -0.30
CA CYS A 212 2.43 -17.36 -0.10
C CYS A 212 1.75 -16.51 -1.20
N ALA A 213 2.48 -15.96 -2.17
CA ALA A 213 1.89 -15.11 -3.21
C ALA A 213 0.93 -15.85 -4.17
N VAL A 214 0.75 -17.16 -4.00
CA VAL A 214 -0.12 -18.01 -4.84
C VAL A 214 -1.08 -18.87 -3.99
N SER A 215 -1.32 -18.52 -2.71
CA SER A 215 -2.35 -19.20 -1.90
C SER A 215 -3.65 -18.40 -1.73
N GLN A 216 -3.76 -17.20 -2.31
CA GLN A 216 -5.06 -16.61 -2.64
C GLN A 216 -5.60 -17.27 -3.93
N ARG A 217 -5.72 -18.61 -3.92
CA ARG A 217 -6.38 -19.31 -5.01
C ARG A 217 -7.87 -19.04 -4.90
N CYS A 218 -8.42 -18.45 -5.95
CA CYS A 218 -9.77 -18.74 -6.38
C CYS A 218 -10.05 -20.26 -6.43
#